data_AF-A0A2A4RF62-F1
#
_entry.id   AF-A0A2A4RF62-F1
#
_cell.length_a   1.000
_cell.length_b   1.000
_cell.length_c   1.000
_cell.angle_alpha   90.00
_cell.angle_beta   90.00
_cell.angle_gamma   90.00
#
_symmetry.space_group_name_H-M   'P 1'
#
loop_
_entity.id
_entity.type
_entity.pdbx_description
1 polymer ?
#
loop_
_entity_poly.entity_id
_entity_poly.type
_entity_poly.pdbx_seq_one_letter_code
_entity_poly.pdbx_strand_id
1 'polypeptide(L)' 'MSDSNPKESRTRSVLKAFSWRIIATTTTIVIAYAITGETETAIAIGSIEFFSKFIIYYIHERIWQRAPQGAIRKVFAFKK' A
#
# COMPACT_ATOMS: atom_id res chain seq x y z
N MET A 1 -21.11 -28.99 -10.16
CA MET A 1 -20.75 -27.73 -9.48
C MET A 1 -19.23 -27.64 -9.46
N SER A 2 -18.62 -26.91 -10.40
CA SER A 2 -17.17 -26.76 -10.47
C SER A 2 -16.74 -25.54 -9.64
N ASP A 3 -16.44 -25.75 -8.37
CA ASP A 3 -15.76 -24.72 -7.57
C ASP A 3 -14.26 -24.75 -7.91
N SER A 4 -13.93 -24.29 -9.12
CA SER A 4 -12.58 -23.85 -9.45
C SER A 4 -12.36 -22.52 -8.74
N ASN A 5 -12.02 -22.56 -7.45
CA ASN A 5 -11.37 -21.43 -6.80
C ASN A 5 -9.92 -21.42 -7.33
N PRO A 6 -9.56 -20.55 -8.31
CA PRO A 6 -8.19 -20.54 -8.77
C PRO A 6 -7.37 -20.04 -7.59
N LYS A 7 -6.51 -20.91 -7.03
CA LYS A 7 -5.48 -20.50 -6.07
C LYS A 7 -4.90 -19.19 -6.57
N GLU A 8 -5.16 -18.10 -5.87
CA GLU A 8 -4.82 -16.75 -6.34
C GLU A 8 -3.31 -16.77 -6.57
N SER A 9 -2.90 -16.81 -7.84
CA SER A 9 -1.50 -16.95 -8.18
C SER A 9 -0.79 -15.72 -7.63
N ARG A 10 0.33 -15.89 -6.92
CA ARG A 10 1.12 -14.77 -6.37
C ARG A 10 1.34 -13.68 -7.42
N THR A 11 1.44 -14.07 -8.69
CA THR A 11 1.55 -13.18 -9.85
C THR A 11 0.31 -12.30 -10.07
N ARG A 12 -0.91 -12.82 -9.91
CA ARG A 12 -2.16 -12.05 -10.01
C ARG A 12 -2.27 -11.02 -8.88
N SER A 13 -1.90 -11.37 -7.66
CA SER A 13 -1.93 -10.42 -6.54
C SER A 13 -0.87 -9.32 -6.69
N VAL A 14 0.33 -9.63 -7.20
CA VAL A 14 1.35 -8.62 -7.54
C VAL A 14 0.89 -7.70 -8.66
N LEU A 15 0.30 -8.25 -9.72
CA LEU A 15 -0.29 -7.46 -10.82
C LEU A 15 -1.40 -6.55 -10.31
N LYS A 16 -2.31 -7.06 -9.47
CA LYS A 16 -3.38 -6.27 -8.86
C LYS A 16 -2.85 -5.14 -7.97
N ALA A 17 -1.83 -5.43 -7.16
CA ALA A 17 -1.18 -4.42 -6.33
C ALA A 17 -0.48 -3.34 -7.18
N PHE A 18 0.13 -3.73 -8.30
CA PHE A 18 0.76 -2.82 -9.23
C PHE A 18 -0.27 -1.92 -9.94
N SER A 19 -1.37 -2.50 -10.45
CA SER A 19 -2.48 -1.74 -11.04
C SER A 19 -3.06 -0.74 -10.04
N TRP A 20 -3.25 -1.16 -8.79
CA TRP A 20 -3.73 -0.26 -7.73
C TRP A 20 -2.76 0.89 -7.46
N ARG A 21 -1.44 0.65 -7.51
CA ARG A 21 -0.44 1.72 -7.34
C ARG A 21 -0.48 2.74 -8.47
N ILE A 22 -0.65 2.32 -9.71
CA ILE A 22 -0.79 3.26 -10.83
C ILE A 22 -2.02 4.14 -10.62
N ILE A 23 -3.17 3.54 -10.33
CA ILE A 23 -4.42 4.27 -10.11
C ILE A 23 -4.26 5.27 -8.96
N ALA A 24 -3.71 4.83 -7.82
CA ALA A 24 -3.54 5.69 -6.65
C ALA A 24 -2.64 6.91 -6.96
N THR A 25 -1.48 6.70 -7.59
CA THR A 25 -0.57 7.79 -7.93
C THR A 25 -1.20 8.75 -8.93
N THR A 26 -1.90 8.23 -9.96
CA THR A 26 -2.61 9.08 -10.94
C THR A 26 -3.71 9.89 -10.28
N THR A 27 -4.51 9.29 -9.38
CA THR A 27 -5.56 10.00 -8.65
C THR A 27 -4.98 11.17 -7.84
N THR A 28 -3.86 10.97 -7.15
CA THR A 28 -3.23 12.05 -6.38
C THR A 28 -2.72 13.18 -7.25
N ILE A 29 -2.07 12.87 -8.38
CA ILE A 29 -1.62 13.89 -9.33
C ILE A 29 -2.83 14.68 -9.87
N VAL A 30 -3.93 14.01 -10.21
CA VAL A 30 -5.15 14.66 -10.70
C VAL A 30 -5.79 15.53 -9.62
N ILE A 31 -5.88 15.05 -8.37
CA ILE A 31 -6.41 15.84 -7.24
C ILE A 31 -5.53 17.05 -6.97
N ALA A 32 -4.22 16.87 -6.92
CA ALA A 32 -3.27 17.95 -6.71
C ALA A 32 -3.36 18.99 -7.83
N TYR A 33 -3.46 18.56 -9.09
CA TYR A 33 -3.68 19.46 -10.21
C TYR A 33 -5.03 20.18 -10.13
N ALA A 34 -6.12 19.47 -9.79
CA ALA A 34 -7.45 20.07 -9.67
C ALA A 34 -7.55 21.13 -8.56
N ILE A 35 -6.79 20.97 -7.48
CA ILE A 35 -6.74 21.94 -6.37
C ILE A 35 -5.84 23.13 -6.71
N THR A 36 -4.66 22.87 -7.27
CA THR A 36 -3.63 23.91 -7.43
C THR A 36 -3.68 24.63 -8.77
N GLY A 37 -4.21 23.99 -9.81
CA GLY A 37 -4.20 24.48 -11.20
C GLY A 37 -2.82 24.49 -11.88
N GLU A 38 -1.77 24.09 -11.15
CA GLU A 38 -0.37 24.17 -11.57
C GLU A 38 0.26 22.78 -11.65
N THR A 39 0.83 22.46 -12.81
CA THR A 39 1.37 21.13 -13.11
C THR A 39 2.64 20.81 -12.32
N GLU A 40 3.51 21.81 -12.08
CA GLU A 40 4.73 21.62 -11.30
C GLU A 40 4.42 21.23 -9.85
N THR A 41 3.50 21.94 -9.21
CA THR A 41 3.07 21.65 -7.84
C THR A 41 2.38 20.29 -7.74
N ALA A 42 1.54 19.92 -8.72
CA ALA A 42 0.90 18.61 -8.76
C ALA A 42 1.90 17.44 -8.85
N ILE A 43 2.94 17.59 -9.67
CA ILE A 43 4.02 16.60 -9.81
C ILE A 43 4.85 16.52 -8.53
N ALA A 44 5.14 17.67 -7.90
CA ALA A 44 5.84 17.72 -6.61
C ALA A 44 5.07 16.97 -5.52
N ILE A 45 3.76 17.19 -5.41
CA ILE A 45 2.89 16.49 -4.44
C ILE A 45 2.85 14.99 -4.72
N GLY A 46 2.65 14.58 -5.98
CA GLY A 46 2.65 13.17 -6.36
C GLY A 46 3.99 12.47 -6.03
N SER A 47 5.11 13.17 -6.25
CA SER A 47 6.44 12.68 -5.91
C SER A 47 6.62 12.53 -4.40
N ILE A 48 6.23 13.54 -3.61
CA ILE A 48 6.28 13.49 -2.14
C ILE A 48 5.41 12.36 -1.60
N GLU A 49 4.21 12.14 -2.14
CA GLU A 49 3.35 11.03 -1.72
C GLU A 49 4.04 9.68 -1.94
N PHE A 50 4.64 9.49 -3.13
CA PHE A 50 5.34 8.27 -3.47
C PHE A 50 6.49 7.98 -2.48
N PHE A 51 7.34 8.97 -2.21
CA PHE A 51 8.43 8.83 -1.24
C PHE A 51 7.93 8.66 0.20
N SER A 52 6.87 9.36 0.58
CA SER A 52 6.27 9.26 1.92
C SER A 52 5.77 7.84 2.19
N LYS A 53 5.09 7.21 1.21
CA LYS A 53 4.67 5.80 1.31
C LYS A 53 5.87 4.87 1.48
N PHE A 54 6.99 5.14 0.80
CA PHE A 54 8.19 4.33 0.92
C PHE A 54 8.81 4.42 2.33
N ILE A 55 8.91 5.64 2.87
CA ILE A 55 9.42 5.91 4.22
C ILE A 55 8.52 5.28 5.28
N ILE A 56 7.20 5.51 5.19
CA ILE A 56 6.21 4.94 6.11
C ILE A 56 6.25 3.42 6.07
N TYR A 57 6.34 2.82 4.88
CA TYR A 57 6.41 1.37 4.73
C TYR A 57 7.69 0.81 5.35
N TYR A 58 8.84 1.45 5.15
CA TYR A 58 10.10 1.06 5.77
C TYR A 58 10.04 1.15 7.30
N ILE A 59 9.50 2.25 7.84
CA ILE A 59 9.30 2.42 9.29
C ILE A 59 8.33 1.37 9.81
N HIS A 60 7.23 1.11 9.11
CA HIS A 60 6.25 0.10 9.46
C HIS A 60 6.87 -1.29 9.54
N GLU A 61 7.64 -1.71 8.51
CA GLU A 61 8.39 -2.96 8.55
C GLU A 61 9.39 -2.98 9.71
N ARG A 62 10.09 -1.86 9.98
CA ARG A 62 11.08 -1.79 11.06
C ARG A 62 10.44 -1.88 12.46
N ILE A 63 9.28 -1.26 12.65
CA ILE A 63 8.47 -1.40 13.87
C ILE A 63 7.98 -2.84 13.99
N TRP A 64 7.50 -3.43 12.90
CA TRP A 64 7.02 -4.82 12.89
C TRP A 64 8.12 -5.84 13.18
N GLN A 65 9.34 -5.60 12.69
CA GLN A 65 10.52 -6.41 13.01
C GLN A 65 10.97 -6.26 14.47
N ARG A 66 10.82 -5.07 15.05
CA ARG A 66 11.11 -4.82 16.47
C ARG A 66 9.98 -5.25 17.39
N ALA A 67 8.76 -5.44 16.87
CA ALA A 67 7.64 -5.93 17.63
C ALA A 67 7.91 -7.40 18.02
N PRO A 68 7.93 -7.74 19.32
CA PRO A 68 8.13 -9.11 19.75
C PRO A 68 6.94 -9.96 19.28
N GLN A 69 7.17 -10.80 18.27
CA GLN A 69 6.18 -11.73 17.70
C GLN A 69 5.56 -12.68 18.76
N GLY A 70 6.22 -12.84 19.92
CA GLY A 70 5.72 -13.61 21.05
C GLY A 70 4.51 -12.99 21.77
N ALA A 71 4.32 -11.67 21.73
CA ALA A 71 3.18 -11.00 22.39
C ALA A 71 1.92 -11.00 21.51
N ILE A 72 2.08 -10.79 20.20
CA ILE A 72 0.96 -10.76 19.24
C ILE A 72 0.28 -12.14 19.16
N ARG A 73 1.06 -13.23 19.21
CA ARG A 73 0.52 -14.59 19.22
C ARG A 73 -0.28 -14.89 20.50
N LYS A 74 0.09 -14.32 21.66
CA LYS A 74 -0.69 -14.46 22.91
C LYS A 74 -2.01 -13.69 22.88
N VAL A 75 -2.02 -12.47 22.33
CA VAL A 75 -3.25 -11.67 22.21
C VAL A 75 -4.26 -12.31 21.25
N PHE A 76 -3.81 -12.86 20.13
CA PHE A 76 -4.70 -13.58 19.21
C PHE A 76 -5.05 -15.00 19.68
N ALA A 77 -4.19 -15.67 20.45
CA ALA A 77 -4.48 -17.00 21.02
C ALA A 77 -5.39 -16.96 22.26
N PHE A 78 -5.49 -15.83 22.95
CA PHE A 78 -6.40 -15.68 24.11
C PHE A 78 -7.87 -15.45 23.70
N LYS A 79 -8.15 -15.31 22.39
CA LYS A 79 -9.51 -15.20 21.85
C LYS A 79 -9.96 -16.50 21.18
N LYS A 80 -9.73 -17.64 21.84
CA LYS A 80 -10.39 -18.92 21.53
C LYS A 80 -11.01 -19.49 22.79
#